data_AF-A0A1W2H440-F1
#
_entry.id   AF-A0A1W2H440-F1
#
_cell.length_a   1.000
_cell.length_b   1.000
_cell.length_c   1.000
_cell.angle_alpha   90.00
_cell.angle_beta   90.00
_cell.angle_gamma   90.00
#
_symmetry.space_group_name_H-M   'P 1'
#
loop_
_entity.id
_entity.type
_entity.pdbx_description
1 polymer ?
#
loop_
_entity_poly.entity_id
_entity_poly.type
_entity_poly.pdbx_seq_one_letter_code
_entity_poly.pdbx_strand_id
1 'polypeptide(L)'
;MRVKQHTIKKQVTVSGVGLHTGVISNMTFMPAPPNHGYKFQRIDLEGLPTIDADVDNVVDVSRGTTLEQSGARVFTVEHVLASLVGLEIDNVLIQIDGPEPPILDGSSIQFINVLEEAGFEEQNALRRFFEVPESITYREPSREVEMAALPLDDYRVTVMVDYNSPVLGSQHASITNISQFKTEIASCRTFCFLHELEMLYSQNLIKGGDLNNAIVVVDRIVEDKELEHLAKMFNKKKVEVRKEGILNNVELRYKNEPARHKLLDVVGDLALVGRPLKAQILAARPGHAANVAFAKKIKRAMEKMGPLHIPHYDPKLPPVLDINQISNILPHRYPFQLLDKIIYLDETVVAGVKNVTINEPFFLGHFPGNPVMPGVLQVEAMAQTGGILVLSTVDDPEKYWTYFLSIESCKFRKMVLPGDTLVFKCELLAPIRRGIAKMKGEAFVGNTLVCEAVMTASIVRKEL
;
A
#
# COMPACT_ATOMS: atom_id res chain seq x y z
N MET A 1 12.00 -5.94 -11.42
CA MET A 1 12.06 -7.20 -10.62
C MET A 1 10.64 -7.59 -10.25
N ARG A 2 10.31 -8.88 -10.27
CA ARG A 2 9.00 -9.37 -9.77
C ARG A 2 9.08 -9.47 -8.25
N VAL A 3 8.67 -8.42 -7.58
CA VAL A 3 8.55 -8.44 -6.12
C VAL A 3 7.20 -9.06 -5.81
N LYS A 4 7.19 -10.17 -5.08
CA LYS A 4 5.97 -10.81 -4.59
C LYS A 4 5.51 -10.15 -3.29
N GLN A 5 4.24 -10.37 -2.94
CA GLN A 5 3.67 -9.88 -1.70
C GLN A 5 4.27 -10.62 -0.50
N HIS A 6 4.36 -9.94 0.64
CA HIS A 6 4.79 -10.55 1.90
C HIS A 6 3.73 -10.44 3.00
N THR A 7 3.69 -11.46 3.85
CA THR A 7 3.01 -11.46 5.15
C THR A 7 3.99 -11.90 6.24
N ILE A 8 3.59 -11.88 7.50
CA ILE A 8 4.32 -12.54 8.60
C ILE A 8 4.00 -14.04 8.67
N LYS A 9 4.92 -14.87 9.17
CA LYS A 9 4.73 -16.34 9.32
C LYS A 9 3.93 -16.73 10.55
N LYS A 10 4.04 -15.96 11.63
CA LYS A 10 3.44 -16.25 12.94
C LYS A 10 2.83 -14.99 13.52
N GLN A 11 1.83 -15.15 14.39
CA GLN A 11 1.30 -14.03 15.14
C GLN A 11 2.30 -13.52 16.18
N VAL A 12 2.34 -12.22 16.41
CA VAL A 12 3.15 -11.57 17.44
C VAL A 12 2.39 -10.44 18.11
N THR A 13 2.54 -10.30 19.42
CA THR A 13 1.78 -9.35 20.24
C THR A 13 2.72 -8.34 20.90
N VAL A 14 2.27 -7.09 20.94
CA VAL A 14 2.91 -6.00 21.67
C VAL A 14 1.88 -5.37 22.61
N SER A 15 2.31 -5.10 23.84
CA SER A 15 1.45 -4.50 24.87
C SER A 15 2.06 -3.20 25.37
N GLY A 16 1.23 -2.20 25.62
CA GLY A 16 1.67 -0.92 26.17
C GLY A 16 0.52 0.07 26.33
N VAL A 17 0.85 1.32 26.60
CA VAL A 17 -0.13 2.39 26.78
C VAL A 17 -0.28 3.20 25.50
N GLY A 18 -1.51 3.59 25.13
CA GLY A 18 -1.74 4.56 24.06
C GLY A 18 -1.26 5.96 24.45
N LEU A 19 -0.62 6.70 23.53
CA LEU A 19 -0.03 8.01 23.80
C LEU A 19 -1.08 8.99 24.31
N HIS A 20 -2.16 9.16 23.57
CA HIS A 20 -3.17 10.18 23.86
C HIS A 20 -4.23 9.70 24.82
N THR A 21 -4.68 8.46 24.64
CA THR A 21 -5.78 7.88 25.40
C THR A 21 -5.35 7.46 26.81
N GLY A 22 -4.08 7.08 27.01
CA GLY A 22 -3.59 6.52 28.27
C GLY A 22 -4.15 5.13 28.58
N VAL A 23 -4.85 4.51 27.62
CA VAL A 23 -5.45 3.18 27.77
C VAL A 23 -4.40 2.13 27.44
N ILE A 24 -4.31 1.09 28.26
CA ILE A 24 -3.46 -0.06 27.97
C ILE A 24 -4.11 -0.86 26.83
N SER A 25 -3.33 -1.17 25.80
CA SER A 25 -3.74 -1.99 24.67
C SER A 25 -2.74 -3.11 24.40
N ASN A 26 -3.27 -4.27 24.05
CA ASN A 26 -2.58 -5.41 23.49
C ASN A 26 -2.88 -5.43 21.99
N MET A 27 -1.84 -5.23 21.18
CA MET A 27 -1.93 -5.23 19.73
C MET A 27 -1.23 -6.46 19.16
N THR A 28 -1.94 -7.27 18.39
CA THR A 28 -1.44 -8.50 17.78
C THR A 28 -1.43 -8.39 16.27
N PHE A 29 -0.26 -8.59 15.67
CA PHE A 29 -0.11 -8.74 14.22
C PHE A 29 -0.38 -10.20 13.84
N MET A 30 -1.25 -10.41 12.86
CA MET A 30 -1.67 -11.72 12.36
C MET A 30 -1.31 -11.85 10.88
N PRO A 31 -0.82 -13.03 10.42
CA PRO A 31 -0.69 -13.33 8.99
C PRO A 31 -2.00 -13.09 8.25
N ALA A 32 -1.94 -12.59 7.02
CA ALA A 32 -3.12 -12.36 6.20
C ALA A 32 -2.92 -12.87 4.76
N PRO A 33 -4.00 -13.28 4.06
CA PRO A 33 -3.91 -13.80 2.69
C PRO A 33 -3.45 -12.73 1.69
N PRO A 34 -3.05 -13.12 0.46
CA PRO A 34 -2.71 -12.17 -0.59
C PRO A 34 -3.81 -11.14 -0.83
N ASN A 35 -3.42 -9.92 -1.20
CA ASN A 35 -4.31 -8.78 -1.46
C ASN A 35 -5.21 -8.35 -0.29
N HIS A 36 -4.92 -8.82 0.93
CA HIS A 36 -5.63 -8.37 2.12
C HIS A 36 -5.35 -6.90 2.47
N GLY A 37 -4.12 -6.43 2.20
CA GLY A 37 -3.64 -5.13 2.66
C GLY A 37 -3.43 -5.09 4.18
N TYR A 38 -3.42 -3.89 4.74
CA TYR A 38 -3.42 -3.72 6.20
C TYR A 38 -4.83 -3.45 6.70
N LYS A 39 -5.25 -4.16 7.74
CA LYS A 39 -6.54 -3.95 8.39
C LYS A 39 -6.38 -3.95 9.89
N PHE A 40 -7.03 -3.01 10.56
CA PHE A 40 -7.17 -3.02 12.01
C PHE A 40 -8.47 -3.73 12.40
N GLN A 41 -8.46 -4.48 13.49
CA GLN A 41 -9.66 -5.12 14.03
C GLN A 41 -9.75 -4.84 15.53
N ARG A 42 -10.84 -4.20 15.95
CA ARG A 42 -11.12 -3.92 17.37
C ARG A 42 -11.76 -5.15 18.01
N ILE A 43 -10.94 -5.92 18.72
CA ILE A 43 -11.37 -7.21 19.29
C ILE A 43 -12.09 -7.05 20.64
N ASP A 44 -12.01 -5.88 21.26
CA ASP A 44 -12.72 -5.50 22.48
C ASP A 44 -14.18 -5.08 22.23
N LEU A 45 -14.56 -4.84 20.97
CA LEU A 45 -15.91 -4.42 20.59
C LEU A 45 -16.77 -5.59 20.09
N GLU A 46 -18.08 -5.52 20.36
CA GLU A 46 -19.04 -6.49 19.85
C GLU A 46 -19.02 -6.52 18.30
N GLY A 47 -19.05 -7.72 17.73
CA GLY A 47 -18.99 -7.92 16.27
C GLY A 47 -17.58 -7.86 15.66
N LEU A 48 -16.53 -7.64 16.47
CA LEU A 48 -15.13 -7.61 16.05
C LEU A 48 -14.89 -6.75 14.78
N PRO A 49 -15.35 -5.49 14.77
CA PRO A 49 -15.35 -4.64 13.60
C PRO A 49 -13.94 -4.43 13.05
N THR A 50 -13.85 -4.46 11.71
CA THR A 50 -12.61 -4.29 10.95
C THR A 50 -12.60 -2.95 10.23
N ILE A 51 -11.43 -2.31 10.21
CA ILE A 51 -11.13 -1.03 9.59
C ILE A 51 -9.98 -1.23 8.61
N ASP A 52 -10.23 -1.03 7.32
CA ASP A 52 -9.22 -1.01 6.28
C ASP A 52 -8.29 0.20 6.49
N ALA A 53 -6.97 -0.01 6.42
CA ALA A 53 -5.99 1.06 6.47
C ALA A 53 -5.97 1.83 5.14
N ASP A 54 -6.99 2.65 4.96
CA ASP A 54 -7.25 3.40 3.74
C ASP A 54 -7.46 4.88 4.08
N VAL A 55 -6.91 5.76 3.26
CA VAL A 55 -6.97 7.21 3.45
C VAL A 55 -8.41 7.77 3.47
N ASP A 56 -9.37 7.06 2.87
CA ASP A 56 -10.79 7.44 2.90
C ASP A 56 -11.44 7.16 4.26
N ASN A 57 -10.87 6.26 5.05
CA ASN A 57 -11.30 5.98 6.42
C ASN A 57 -10.67 6.93 7.44
N VAL A 58 -9.82 7.88 7.01
CA VAL A 58 -9.21 8.87 7.92
C VAL A 58 -10.23 9.93 8.32
N VAL A 59 -10.52 10.00 9.62
CA VAL A 59 -11.52 10.94 10.20
C VAL A 59 -10.92 12.05 11.06
N ASP A 60 -9.69 11.88 11.56
CA ASP A 60 -8.99 12.89 12.36
C ASP A 60 -7.48 12.83 12.11
N VAL A 61 -6.84 14.00 12.13
CA VAL A 61 -5.41 14.25 11.87
C VAL A 61 -4.80 15.24 12.88
N SER A 62 -5.55 15.60 13.91
CA SER A 62 -5.16 16.68 14.84
C SER A 62 -3.95 16.34 15.70
N ARG A 63 -3.73 15.06 16.03
CA ARG A 63 -2.70 14.60 17.00
C ARG A 63 -2.00 13.30 16.60
N GLY A 64 -2.24 12.88 15.38
CA GLY A 64 -1.92 11.57 14.82
C GLY A 64 -2.99 11.20 13.79
N THR A 65 -2.82 10.10 13.08
CA THR A 65 -3.76 9.67 12.04
C THR A 65 -4.76 8.68 12.63
N THR A 66 -6.04 9.03 12.54
CA THR A 66 -7.14 8.23 13.13
C THR A 66 -8.05 7.67 12.04
N LEU A 67 -8.28 6.37 12.08
CA LEU A 67 -9.14 5.65 11.15
C LEU A 67 -10.48 5.30 11.80
N GLU A 68 -11.57 5.35 11.01
CA GLU A 68 -12.90 4.89 11.41
C GLU A 68 -13.60 4.17 10.26
N GLN A 69 -14.16 2.99 10.56
CA GLN A 69 -15.01 2.23 9.65
C GLN A 69 -15.84 1.25 10.47
N SER A 70 -17.03 0.90 9.99
CA SER A 70 -17.89 -0.13 10.62
C SER A 70 -18.21 0.16 12.10
N GLY A 71 -18.30 1.44 12.48
CA GLY A 71 -18.60 1.87 13.85
C GLY A 71 -17.44 1.74 14.85
N ALA A 72 -16.23 1.40 14.39
CA ALA A 72 -15.03 1.31 15.21
C ALA A 72 -14.00 2.34 14.78
N ARG A 73 -13.17 2.76 15.75
CA ARG A 73 -12.11 3.76 15.56
C ARG A 73 -10.79 3.28 16.12
N VAL A 74 -9.69 3.59 15.43
CA VAL A 74 -8.31 3.37 15.90
C VAL A 74 -7.51 4.66 15.73
N PHE A 75 -6.95 5.15 16.83
CA PHE A 75 -6.13 6.37 16.86
C PHE A 75 -4.65 6.05 16.57
N THR A 76 -3.88 7.04 16.12
CA THR A 76 -2.40 7.00 16.07
C THR A 76 -1.84 5.76 15.35
N VAL A 77 -2.24 5.53 14.08
CA VAL A 77 -1.84 4.33 13.31
C VAL A 77 -0.47 4.45 12.61
N GLU A 78 0.04 5.67 12.48
CA GLU A 78 1.17 6.03 11.62
C GLU A 78 2.46 5.24 11.92
N HIS A 79 2.85 5.06 13.18
CA HIS A 79 4.11 4.37 13.52
C HIS A 79 4.04 2.87 13.24
N VAL A 80 2.84 2.28 13.42
CA VAL A 80 2.56 0.88 13.08
C VAL A 80 2.66 0.71 11.56
N LEU A 81 1.95 1.56 10.80
CA LEU A 81 1.97 1.49 9.34
C LEU A 81 3.37 1.74 8.76
N ALA A 82 4.13 2.69 9.33
CA ALA A 82 5.50 2.97 8.91
C ALA A 82 6.41 1.75 9.12
N SER A 83 6.22 0.99 10.21
CA SER A 83 6.98 -0.24 10.46
C SER A 83 6.71 -1.33 9.40
N LEU A 84 5.45 -1.49 8.99
CA LEU A 84 5.04 -2.46 7.96
C LEU A 84 5.62 -2.09 6.59
N VAL A 85 5.54 -0.80 6.21
CA VAL A 85 6.14 -0.30 4.96
C VAL A 85 7.65 -0.44 4.97
N GLY A 86 8.30 -0.09 6.10
CA GLY A 86 9.75 -0.19 6.27
C GLY A 86 10.30 -1.62 6.19
N LEU A 87 9.47 -2.62 6.51
CA LEU A 87 9.78 -4.05 6.36
C LEU A 87 9.23 -4.66 5.07
N GLU A 88 8.61 -3.85 4.21
CA GLU A 88 8.03 -4.28 2.94
C GLU A 88 6.99 -5.40 3.06
N ILE A 89 6.26 -5.43 4.18
CA ILE A 89 5.12 -6.34 4.39
C ILE A 89 3.91 -5.79 3.64
N ASP A 90 3.09 -6.63 3.02
CA ASP A 90 1.93 -6.20 2.24
C ASP A 90 0.58 -6.53 2.90
N ASN A 91 0.52 -7.67 3.59
CA ASN A 91 -0.72 -8.23 4.09
C ASN A 91 -0.60 -8.56 5.58
N VAL A 92 -1.34 -7.85 6.43
CA VAL A 92 -1.40 -8.09 7.88
C VAL A 92 -2.75 -7.69 8.44
N LEU A 93 -3.31 -8.53 9.30
CA LEU A 93 -4.43 -8.17 10.16
C LEU A 93 -3.89 -7.75 11.53
N ILE A 94 -4.27 -6.56 12.00
CA ILE A 94 -3.78 -5.94 13.23
C ILE A 94 -4.93 -5.92 14.24
N GLN A 95 -4.95 -6.90 15.14
CA GLN A 95 -5.95 -6.98 16.20
C GLN A 95 -5.55 -6.10 17.37
N ILE A 96 -6.48 -5.37 17.95
CA ILE A 96 -6.23 -4.51 19.11
C ILE A 96 -7.43 -4.48 20.05
N ASP A 97 -7.19 -4.61 21.35
CA ASP A 97 -8.21 -4.61 22.42
C ASP A 97 -8.38 -3.24 23.11
N GLY A 98 -7.89 -2.19 22.46
CA GLY A 98 -7.97 -0.82 22.92
C GLY A 98 -8.11 0.16 21.75
N PRO A 99 -8.38 1.44 22.05
CA PRO A 99 -8.66 2.43 21.02
C PRO A 99 -7.42 2.89 20.24
N GLU A 100 -6.21 2.67 20.77
CA GLU A 100 -4.97 3.24 20.25
C GLU A 100 -3.84 2.20 20.37
N PRO A 101 -3.00 2.00 19.33
CA PRO A 101 -1.79 1.21 19.43
C PRO A 101 -0.89 1.68 20.59
N PRO A 102 -0.14 0.77 21.22
CA PRO A 102 0.77 1.17 22.28
C PRO A 102 1.87 2.09 21.73
N ILE A 103 2.15 3.20 22.41
CA ILE A 103 3.17 4.18 21.96
C ILE A 103 4.60 3.67 22.09
N LEU A 104 4.82 2.72 23.00
CA LEU A 104 6.13 2.12 23.25
C LEU A 104 7.18 3.17 23.59
N ASP A 105 8.26 3.28 22.80
CA ASP A 105 9.28 4.30 22.96
C ASP A 105 9.04 5.56 22.12
N GLY A 106 7.90 5.64 21.41
CA GLY A 106 7.53 6.74 20.52
C GLY A 106 8.09 6.62 19.10
N SER A 107 8.67 5.48 18.74
CA SER A 107 9.20 5.19 17.40
C SER A 107 8.69 3.85 16.85
N SER A 108 9.05 3.51 15.61
CA SER A 108 8.64 2.26 14.96
C SER A 108 9.53 1.05 15.30
N ILE A 109 10.68 1.25 15.97
CA ILE A 109 11.70 0.19 16.10
C ILE A 109 11.22 -1.03 16.88
N GLN A 110 10.39 -0.83 17.91
CA GLN A 110 9.89 -1.95 18.71
C GLN A 110 8.86 -2.78 17.92
N PHE A 111 8.07 -2.17 17.04
CA PHE A 111 7.21 -2.90 16.10
C PHE A 111 8.04 -3.70 15.10
N ILE A 112 9.12 -3.11 14.56
CA ILE A 112 10.02 -3.83 13.65
C ILE A 112 10.61 -5.07 14.32
N ASN A 113 11.11 -4.94 15.55
CA ASN A 113 11.76 -6.06 16.25
C ASN A 113 10.83 -7.26 16.39
N VAL A 114 9.57 -7.05 16.82
CA VAL A 114 8.60 -8.16 16.97
C VAL A 114 8.16 -8.73 15.62
N LEU A 115 8.05 -7.91 14.57
CA LEU A 115 7.71 -8.38 13.23
C LEU A 115 8.83 -9.23 12.62
N GLU A 116 10.10 -8.89 12.89
CA GLU A 116 11.24 -9.72 12.50
C GLU A 116 11.28 -11.05 13.25
N GLU A 117 10.94 -11.06 14.54
CA GLU A 117 10.78 -12.29 15.33
C GLU A 117 9.67 -13.20 14.78
N ALA A 118 8.58 -12.61 14.26
CA ALA A 118 7.52 -13.33 13.57
C ALA A 118 8.01 -14.05 12.31
N GLY A 119 9.01 -13.46 11.63
CA GLY A 119 9.53 -13.88 10.33
C GLY A 119 8.57 -13.57 9.18
N PHE A 120 9.11 -13.50 7.96
CA PHE A 120 8.35 -13.12 6.75
C PHE A 120 8.09 -14.32 5.84
N GLU A 121 6.92 -14.32 5.20
CA GLU A 121 6.49 -15.30 4.21
C GLU A 121 6.18 -14.60 2.89
N GLU A 122 6.90 -14.99 1.84
CA GLU A 122 6.61 -14.60 0.47
C GLU A 122 5.34 -15.32 -0.01
N GLN A 123 4.37 -14.58 -0.53
CA GLN A 123 3.10 -15.10 -0.99
C GLN A 123 3.09 -15.25 -2.52
N ASN A 124 2.28 -16.17 -3.04
CA ASN A 124 2.15 -16.41 -4.48
C ASN A 124 1.27 -15.36 -5.18
N ALA A 125 1.54 -14.08 -4.93
CA ALA A 125 0.91 -12.93 -5.59
C ALA A 125 1.95 -11.84 -5.83
N LEU A 126 1.82 -11.11 -6.93
CA LEU A 126 2.73 -10.00 -7.23
C LEU A 126 2.39 -8.78 -6.38
N ARG A 127 3.42 -8.08 -5.91
CA ARG A 127 3.28 -6.81 -5.22
C ARG A 127 2.78 -5.74 -6.19
N ARG A 128 1.68 -5.09 -5.83
CA ARG A 128 0.99 -4.12 -6.68
C ARG A 128 1.49 -2.72 -6.38
N PHE A 129 2.60 -2.33 -6.97
CA PHE A 129 3.09 -0.96 -6.84
C PHE A 129 2.17 0.04 -7.53
N PHE A 130 2.08 1.24 -6.96
CA PHE A 130 1.66 2.43 -7.67
C PHE A 130 2.89 3.19 -8.16
N GLU A 131 3.15 3.12 -9.47
CA GLU A 131 4.22 3.86 -10.13
C GLU A 131 3.70 5.24 -10.51
N VAL A 132 4.27 6.29 -9.92
CA VAL A 132 3.84 7.66 -10.17
C VAL A 132 4.20 8.03 -11.61
N PRO A 133 3.23 8.24 -12.52
CA PRO A 133 3.51 8.41 -13.95
C PRO A 133 4.01 9.82 -14.30
N GLU A 134 3.56 10.82 -13.54
CA GLU A 134 3.88 12.23 -13.68
C GLU A 134 3.87 12.89 -12.29
N SER A 135 4.37 14.12 -12.19
CA SER A 135 4.49 14.78 -10.88
C SER A 135 3.11 15.05 -10.24
N ILE A 136 2.93 14.57 -9.02
CA ILE A 136 1.76 14.85 -8.19
C ILE A 136 2.20 15.80 -7.08
N THR A 137 1.65 17.00 -7.02
CA THR A 137 2.06 18.04 -6.06
C THR A 137 0.94 18.42 -5.11
N TYR A 138 1.25 18.77 -3.87
CA TYR A 138 0.33 19.35 -2.91
C TYR A 138 1.00 20.58 -2.26
N ARG A 139 0.24 21.67 -2.09
CA ARG A 139 0.73 22.90 -1.48
C ARG A 139 -0.33 23.48 -0.55
N GLU A 140 0.10 23.96 0.61
CA GLU A 140 -0.72 24.68 1.56
C GLU A 140 0.02 25.96 2.00
N PRO A 141 -0.17 27.08 1.28
CA PRO A 141 0.59 28.31 1.52
C PRO A 141 0.48 28.87 2.94
N SER A 142 -0.69 28.72 3.59
CA SER A 142 -0.94 29.20 4.95
C SER A 142 -0.02 28.57 6.01
N ARG A 143 0.49 27.36 5.74
CA ARG A 143 1.41 26.64 6.61
C ARG A 143 2.78 26.41 5.96
N GLU A 144 3.00 27.03 4.80
CA GLU A 144 4.20 26.87 3.97
C GLU A 144 4.56 25.39 3.71
N VAL A 145 3.53 24.56 3.54
CA VAL A 145 3.72 23.13 3.24
C VAL A 145 3.80 22.93 1.75
N GLU A 146 4.81 22.18 1.31
CA GLU A 146 4.94 21.73 -0.08
C GLU A 146 5.30 20.24 -0.13
N MET A 147 4.55 19.47 -0.89
CA MET A 147 4.80 18.04 -1.11
C MET A 147 4.75 17.71 -2.59
N ALA A 148 5.59 16.77 -3.01
CA ALA A 148 5.61 16.27 -4.38
C ALA A 148 5.95 14.78 -4.42
N ALA A 149 5.30 14.04 -5.30
CA ALA A 149 5.67 12.70 -5.71
C ALA A 149 6.10 12.80 -7.17
N LEU A 150 7.36 12.47 -7.45
CA LEU A 150 7.94 12.51 -8.79
C LEU A 150 8.16 11.08 -9.29
N PRO A 151 8.03 10.83 -10.61
CA PRO A 151 8.30 9.51 -11.19
C PRO A 151 9.68 8.98 -10.83
N LEU A 152 9.74 7.78 -10.25
CA LEU A 152 10.97 7.08 -9.92
C LEU A 152 10.64 5.58 -9.83
N ASP A 153 11.46 4.71 -10.43
CA ASP A 153 11.34 3.25 -10.31
C ASP A 153 11.96 2.71 -8.99
N ASP A 154 11.74 3.43 -7.89
CA ASP A 154 12.13 3.08 -6.51
C ASP A 154 11.30 3.93 -5.53
N TYR A 155 11.37 3.65 -4.23
CA TYR A 155 10.75 4.47 -3.19
C TYR A 155 11.79 5.30 -2.43
N ARG A 156 11.83 6.60 -2.74
CA ARG A 156 12.72 7.57 -2.10
C ARG A 156 11.90 8.59 -1.32
N VAL A 157 12.33 8.95 -0.11
CA VAL A 157 11.64 9.96 0.70
C VAL A 157 12.65 10.97 1.23
N THR A 158 12.37 12.25 1.00
CA THR A 158 13.14 13.37 1.56
C THR A 158 12.19 14.31 2.28
N VAL A 159 12.50 14.58 3.54
CA VAL A 159 11.77 15.50 4.39
C VAL A 159 12.64 16.68 4.78
N MET A 160 12.05 17.87 4.75
CA MET A 160 12.58 19.08 5.36
C MET A 160 11.60 19.54 6.43
N VAL A 161 12.08 19.78 7.64
CA VAL A 161 11.29 20.39 8.71
C VAL A 161 11.87 21.75 9.05
N ASP A 162 11.00 22.71 9.30
CA ASP A 162 11.34 24.05 9.73
C ASP A 162 10.18 24.56 10.59
N TYR A 163 10.46 24.71 11.88
CA TYR A 163 9.47 25.10 12.89
C TYR A 163 9.55 26.59 13.22
N ASN A 164 10.36 27.37 12.50
CA ASN A 164 10.67 28.76 12.83
C ASN A 164 11.03 28.95 14.32
N SER A 165 11.68 27.92 14.90
CA SER A 165 12.05 27.87 16.31
C SER A 165 13.52 28.27 16.44
N PRO A 166 13.88 29.10 17.43
CA PRO A 166 15.29 29.40 17.71
C PRO A 166 16.07 28.18 18.21
N VAL A 167 15.36 27.12 18.63
CA VAL A 167 15.92 25.89 19.21
C VAL A 167 15.95 24.75 18.19
N LEU A 168 14.85 24.56 17.45
CA LEU A 168 14.79 23.65 16.31
C LEU A 168 14.86 24.42 14.99
N GLY A 169 16.09 24.69 14.55
CA GLY A 169 16.35 25.20 13.21
C GLY A 169 15.95 24.22 12.10
N SER A 170 16.11 24.64 10.85
CA SER A 170 15.80 23.79 9.69
C SER A 170 16.64 22.51 9.69
N GLN A 171 15.97 21.38 9.49
CA GLN A 171 16.58 20.05 9.45
C GLN A 171 16.08 19.27 8.24
N HIS A 172 16.92 18.37 7.75
CA HIS A 172 16.59 17.47 6.65
C HIS A 172 16.82 16.02 7.04
N ALA A 173 16.01 15.12 6.49
CA ALA A 173 16.22 13.68 6.55
C ALA A 173 15.85 13.06 5.19
N SER A 174 16.56 12.02 4.79
CA SER A 174 16.27 11.32 3.55
C SER A 174 16.64 9.85 3.64
N ILE A 175 15.84 9.00 3.01
CA ILE A 175 16.20 7.62 2.65
C ILE A 175 16.19 7.53 1.13
N THR A 176 17.22 6.95 0.52
CA THR A 176 17.32 6.75 -0.93
C THR A 176 16.64 5.49 -1.43
N ASN A 177 16.39 4.54 -0.51
CA ASN A 177 15.72 3.26 -0.72
C ASN A 177 15.02 2.86 0.58
N ILE A 178 13.86 2.19 0.50
CA ILE A 178 13.05 1.85 1.67
C ILE A 178 13.76 0.93 2.66
N SER A 179 14.70 0.08 2.21
CA SER A 179 15.51 -0.80 3.07
C SER A 179 16.32 -0.05 4.14
N GLN A 180 16.59 1.24 3.94
CA GLN A 180 17.28 2.09 4.92
C GLN A 180 16.38 2.46 6.11
N PHE A 181 15.06 2.31 6.00
CA PHE A 181 14.09 2.74 7.01
C PHE A 181 14.43 2.15 8.39
N LYS A 182 14.70 0.85 8.47
CA LYS A 182 15.03 0.18 9.74
C LYS A 182 16.23 0.82 10.45
N THR A 183 17.34 1.00 9.74
CA THR A 183 18.61 1.43 10.34
C THR A 183 18.71 2.94 10.54
N GLU A 184 18.04 3.72 9.69
CA GLU A 184 18.16 5.17 9.67
C GLU A 184 16.97 5.88 10.33
N ILE A 185 15.78 5.31 10.29
CA ILE A 185 14.53 6.06 10.58
C ILE A 185 13.74 5.43 11.72
N ALA A 186 13.61 4.11 11.76
CA ALA A 186 12.65 3.42 12.62
C ALA A 186 12.83 3.71 14.12
N SER A 187 14.05 4.02 14.58
CA SER A 187 14.34 4.37 15.96
C SER A 187 14.15 5.85 16.29
N CYS A 188 13.69 6.70 15.38
CA CYS A 188 13.51 8.12 15.64
C CYS A 188 12.17 8.38 16.34
N ARG A 189 12.21 8.93 17.55
CA ARG A 189 11.03 9.07 18.41
C ARG A 189 10.24 10.34 18.12
N THR A 190 8.96 10.28 18.49
CA THR A 190 8.06 11.42 18.42
C THR A 190 8.53 12.55 19.32
N PHE A 191 8.05 13.75 19.02
CA PHE A 191 8.43 14.95 19.73
C PHE A 191 7.30 15.96 19.77
N CYS A 192 7.35 16.84 20.74
CA CYS A 192 6.40 17.94 20.90
C CYS A 192 7.12 19.18 21.44
N PHE A 193 6.54 20.34 21.23
CA PHE A 193 7.03 21.57 21.86
C PHE A 193 6.45 21.73 23.26
N LEU A 194 7.22 22.35 24.15
CA LEU A 194 6.84 22.52 25.55
C LEU A 194 5.55 23.34 25.69
N HIS A 195 5.37 24.39 24.88
CA HIS A 195 4.14 25.19 24.93
C HIS A 195 2.88 24.40 24.51
N GLU A 196 3.02 23.37 23.68
CA GLU A 196 1.90 22.50 23.28
C GLU A 196 1.54 21.53 24.41
N LEU A 197 2.50 21.17 25.25
CA LEU A 197 2.37 20.13 26.25
C LEU A 197 1.35 20.48 27.34
N GLU A 198 1.35 21.73 27.82
CA GLU A 198 0.36 22.22 28.80
C GLU A 198 -1.07 22.25 28.21
N MET A 199 -1.19 22.65 26.95
CA MET A 199 -2.47 22.67 26.24
C MET A 199 -3.01 21.24 26.05
N LEU A 200 -2.15 20.29 25.66
CA LEU A 200 -2.54 18.90 25.49
C LEU A 200 -2.94 18.26 26.83
N TYR A 201 -2.15 18.50 27.88
CA TYR A 201 -2.44 17.99 29.22
C TYR A 201 -3.77 18.54 29.77
N SER A 202 -4.00 19.86 29.68
CA SER A 202 -5.24 20.50 30.14
C SER A 202 -6.50 20.05 29.39
N GLN A 203 -6.34 19.54 28.16
CA GLN A 203 -7.41 18.94 27.37
C GLN A 203 -7.60 17.44 27.63
N ASN A 204 -7.01 16.87 28.68
CA ASN A 204 -7.05 15.44 29.02
C ASN A 204 -6.47 14.54 27.91
N LEU A 205 -5.37 14.96 27.29
CA LEU A 205 -4.64 14.19 26.27
C LEU A 205 -3.25 13.84 26.78
N ILE A 206 -2.45 13.19 25.93
CA ILE A 206 -1.10 12.71 26.25
C ILE A 206 -1.05 11.94 27.58
N LYS A 207 -2.14 11.23 27.91
CA LYS A 207 -2.29 10.52 29.19
C LYS A 207 -1.31 9.36 29.34
N GLY A 208 -0.84 8.80 28.22
CA GLY A 208 0.25 7.82 28.17
C GLY A 208 1.60 8.45 27.77
N GLY A 209 1.64 9.76 27.52
CA GLY A 209 2.86 10.49 27.26
C GLY A 209 3.72 10.53 28.51
N ASP A 210 4.94 10.02 28.40
CA ASP A 210 5.95 10.09 29.44
C ASP A 210 7.28 10.55 28.81
N LEU A 211 8.17 11.04 29.65
CA LEU A 211 9.51 11.44 29.28
C LEU A 211 10.31 10.38 28.55
N ASN A 212 9.94 9.10 28.61
CA ASN A 212 10.68 8.03 27.93
C ASN A 212 10.19 7.78 26.48
N ASN A 213 9.00 8.27 26.10
CA ASN A 213 8.37 7.98 24.82
C ASN A 213 8.20 9.21 23.90
N ALA A 214 8.60 10.41 24.34
CA ALA A 214 8.64 11.59 23.49
C ALA A 214 9.81 12.51 23.82
N ILE A 215 10.35 13.17 22.80
CA ILE A 215 11.32 14.26 22.96
C ILE A 215 10.54 15.55 23.21
N VAL A 216 10.88 16.28 24.28
CA VAL A 216 10.23 17.56 24.59
C VAL A 216 11.18 18.71 24.24
N VAL A 217 10.79 19.51 23.27
CA VAL A 217 11.55 20.65 22.77
C VAL A 217 11.13 21.90 23.53
N VAL A 218 12.10 22.59 24.11
CA VAL A 218 11.89 23.79 24.93
C VAL A 218 12.11 25.02 24.08
N ASP A 219 11.05 25.64 23.60
CA ASP A 219 11.08 26.78 22.69
C ASP A 219 10.86 28.13 23.36
N ARG A 220 10.70 28.15 24.69
CA ARG A 220 10.61 29.35 25.54
C ARG A 220 11.53 29.24 26.74
N ILE A 221 11.80 30.38 27.39
CA ILE A 221 12.50 30.38 28.68
C ILE A 221 11.55 29.78 29.73
N VAL A 222 12.06 28.81 30.49
CA VAL A 222 11.30 28.08 31.51
C VAL A 222 11.84 28.46 32.89
N GLU A 223 10.95 28.84 33.80
CA GLU A 223 11.33 29.15 35.19
C GLU A 223 11.53 27.86 36.01
N ASP A 224 12.35 27.92 37.08
CA ASP A 224 12.62 26.76 37.94
C ASP A 224 11.33 26.12 38.50
N LYS A 225 10.32 26.94 38.82
CA LYS A 225 9.01 26.46 39.30
C LYS A 225 8.26 25.62 38.25
N GLU A 226 8.38 26.00 36.99
CA GLU A 226 7.75 25.28 35.88
C GLU A 226 8.50 23.95 35.64
N LEU A 227 9.84 23.94 35.73
CA LEU A 227 10.63 22.70 35.70
C LEU A 227 10.26 21.74 36.84
N GLU A 228 10.01 22.25 38.05
CA GLU A 228 9.51 21.44 39.17
C GLU A 228 8.10 20.88 38.91
N HIS A 229 7.23 21.67 38.27
CA HIS A 229 5.90 21.22 37.88
C HIS A 229 5.97 20.11 36.83
N LEU A 230 6.78 20.29 35.80
CA LEU A 230 7.04 19.26 34.77
C LEU A 230 7.62 18.00 35.40
N ALA A 231 8.58 18.12 36.32
CA ALA A 231 9.15 16.97 37.03
C ALA A 231 8.09 16.16 37.80
N LYS A 232 7.13 16.84 38.45
CA LYS A 232 5.99 16.17 39.10
C LYS A 232 5.04 15.53 38.10
N MET A 233 4.67 16.24 37.04
CA MET A 233 3.76 15.75 36.01
C MET A 233 4.30 14.49 35.31
N PHE A 234 5.60 14.44 35.08
CA PHE A 234 6.30 13.30 34.48
C PHE A 234 6.86 12.28 35.49
N ASN A 235 6.53 12.42 36.78
CA ASN A 235 6.97 11.52 37.85
C ASN A 235 8.50 11.29 37.88
N LYS A 236 9.30 12.36 37.75
CA LYS A 236 10.77 12.31 37.74
C LYS A 236 11.35 13.16 38.86
N LYS A 237 12.53 12.78 39.35
CA LYS A 237 13.21 13.48 40.45
C LYS A 237 13.68 14.88 40.06
N LYS A 238 14.08 15.08 38.80
CA LYS A 238 14.57 16.36 38.28
C LYS A 238 14.38 16.42 36.77
N VAL A 239 13.99 17.58 36.26
CA VAL A 239 13.90 17.92 34.84
C VAL A 239 14.70 19.20 34.61
N GLU A 240 15.53 19.23 33.59
CA GLU A 240 16.37 20.38 33.24
C GLU A 240 16.39 20.58 31.73
N VAL A 241 16.59 21.82 31.27
CA VAL A 241 16.79 22.12 29.86
C VAL A 241 18.27 21.92 29.51
N ARG A 242 18.56 21.04 28.55
CA ARG A 242 19.92 20.87 28.02
C ARG A 242 20.31 22.08 27.15
N LYS A 243 21.61 22.23 26.88
CA LYS A 243 22.14 23.34 26.05
C LYS A 243 21.52 23.39 24.64
N GLU A 244 21.05 22.26 24.14
CA GLU A 244 20.38 22.12 22.85
C GLU A 244 18.89 22.54 22.89
N GLY A 245 18.38 23.04 24.03
CA GLY A 245 16.98 23.43 24.19
C GLY A 245 16.01 22.25 24.18
N ILE A 246 16.47 21.08 24.59
CA ILE A 246 15.66 19.87 24.75
C ILE A 246 15.68 19.52 26.24
N LEU A 247 14.57 19.03 26.78
CA LEU A 247 14.57 18.55 28.16
C LEU A 247 15.56 17.38 28.32
N ASN A 248 16.18 17.27 29.48
CA ASN A 248 17.15 16.22 29.79
C ASN A 248 16.52 14.83 29.96
N ASN A 249 15.28 14.68 29.53
CA ASN A 249 14.47 13.49 29.69
C ASN A 249 14.94 12.33 28.81
N VAL A 250 15.50 12.66 27.63
CA VAL A 250 16.06 11.70 26.68
C VAL A 250 17.27 12.28 25.97
N GLU A 251 18.24 11.43 25.63
CA GLU A 251 19.30 11.78 24.69
C GLU A 251 18.80 11.56 23.27
N LEU A 252 19.09 12.49 22.36
CA LEU A 252 18.79 12.29 20.95
C LEU A 252 19.60 11.12 20.40
N ARG A 253 18.92 10.21 19.71
CA ARG A 253 19.53 9.09 18.96
C ARG A 253 20.25 9.61 17.72
N TYR A 254 19.74 10.69 17.14
CA TYR A 254 20.33 11.39 16.00
C TYR A 254 20.22 12.91 16.18
N LYS A 255 21.22 13.66 15.71
CA LYS A 255 21.18 15.13 15.75
C LYS A 255 19.93 15.72 15.07
N ASN A 256 19.44 15.05 14.02
CA ASN A 256 18.23 15.42 13.26
C ASN A 256 17.06 14.44 13.52
N GLU A 257 16.96 13.85 14.72
CA GLU A 257 15.88 12.91 15.08
C GLU A 257 14.47 13.46 14.80
N PRO A 258 14.15 14.76 15.05
CA PRO A 258 12.85 15.33 14.68
C PRO A 258 12.52 15.26 13.18
N ALA A 259 13.49 15.57 12.31
CA ALA A 259 13.31 15.46 10.86
C ALA A 259 13.14 14.00 10.41
N ARG A 260 13.90 13.09 11.00
CA ARG A 260 13.80 11.64 10.73
C ARG A 260 12.46 11.06 11.21
N HIS A 261 11.96 11.51 12.36
CA HIS A 261 10.62 11.14 12.83
C HIS A 261 9.53 11.66 11.89
N LYS A 262 9.66 12.88 11.36
CA LYS A 262 8.70 13.36 10.34
C LYS A 262 8.78 12.57 9.03
N LEU A 263 9.94 12.01 8.68
CA LEU A 263 10.05 11.04 7.59
C LEU A 263 9.29 9.75 7.93
N LEU A 264 9.44 9.23 9.15
CA LEU A 264 8.68 8.10 9.67
C LEU A 264 7.17 8.33 9.53
N ASP A 265 6.67 9.47 10.01
CA ASP A 265 5.25 9.86 9.90
C ASP A 265 4.79 9.89 8.43
N VAL A 266 5.58 10.50 7.53
CA VAL A 266 5.26 10.55 6.10
C VAL A 266 5.15 9.14 5.50
N VAL A 267 6.06 8.23 5.83
CA VAL A 267 6.02 6.84 5.36
C VAL A 267 4.76 6.13 5.87
N GLY A 268 4.42 6.31 7.16
CA GLY A 268 3.24 5.74 7.78
C GLY A 268 1.93 6.27 7.19
N ASP A 269 1.79 7.58 7.04
CA ASP A 269 0.58 8.20 6.48
C ASP A 269 0.41 7.87 4.99
N LEU A 270 1.50 7.80 4.22
CA LEU A 270 1.43 7.43 2.79
C LEU A 270 1.11 5.95 2.59
N ALA A 271 1.27 5.09 3.59
CA ALA A 271 0.81 3.70 3.54
C ALA A 271 -0.71 3.61 3.28
N LEU A 272 -1.46 4.61 3.73
CA LEU A 272 -2.92 4.71 3.56
C LEU A 272 -3.37 4.95 2.11
N VAL A 273 -2.44 5.18 1.18
CA VAL A 273 -2.74 5.15 -0.26
C VAL A 273 -3.26 3.76 -0.68
N GLY A 274 -2.91 2.70 0.06
CA GLY A 274 -3.39 1.34 -0.14
C GLY A 274 -2.54 0.51 -1.12
N ARG A 275 -1.42 1.07 -1.62
CA ARG A 275 -0.42 0.36 -2.43
C ARG A 275 0.99 0.87 -2.13
N PRO A 276 2.01 0.01 -2.19
CA PRO A 276 3.41 0.42 -2.17
C PRO A 276 3.70 1.44 -3.29
N LEU A 277 4.43 2.51 -2.99
CA LEU A 277 4.72 3.58 -3.95
C LEU A 277 6.05 3.35 -4.65
N LYS A 278 6.11 3.63 -5.95
CA LYS A 278 7.36 3.90 -6.67
C LYS A 278 7.38 5.36 -7.08
N ALA A 279 8.12 6.15 -6.31
CA ALA A 279 8.20 7.59 -6.44
C ALA A 279 9.36 8.17 -5.62
N GLN A 280 9.83 9.34 -6.04
CA GLN A 280 10.52 10.27 -5.16
C GLN A 280 9.48 11.13 -4.44
N ILE A 281 9.37 10.97 -3.13
CA ILE A 281 8.60 11.85 -2.26
C ILE A 281 9.50 12.97 -1.75
N LEU A 282 9.06 14.20 -1.95
CA LEU A 282 9.64 15.41 -1.35
C LEU A 282 8.56 16.02 -0.45
N ALA A 283 8.90 16.30 0.80
CA ALA A 283 7.97 16.95 1.72
C ALA A 283 8.68 18.03 2.54
N ALA A 284 8.26 19.27 2.36
CA ALA A 284 8.66 20.42 3.15
C ALA A 284 7.57 20.74 4.19
N ARG A 285 7.97 20.77 5.45
CA ARG A 285 7.12 21.00 6.64
C ARG A 285 5.91 20.05 6.71
N PRO A 286 6.12 18.72 6.57
CA PRO A 286 5.01 17.78 6.61
C PRO A 286 4.35 17.71 7.99
N GLY A 287 3.15 17.16 8.00
CA GLY A 287 2.39 16.77 9.20
C GLY A 287 1.15 15.99 8.76
N HIS A 288 0.50 15.26 9.67
CA HIS A 288 -0.56 14.31 9.32
C HIS A 288 -1.66 14.89 8.42
N ALA A 289 -2.14 16.10 8.70
CA ALA A 289 -3.13 16.76 7.84
C ALA A 289 -2.66 16.93 6.38
N ALA A 290 -1.42 17.38 6.18
CA ALA A 290 -0.84 17.54 4.85
C ALA A 290 -0.52 16.19 4.20
N ASN A 291 0.03 15.25 4.98
CA ASN A 291 0.36 13.91 4.53
C ASN A 291 -0.89 13.17 4.03
N VAL A 292 -1.98 13.22 4.79
CA VAL A 292 -3.28 12.63 4.43
C VAL A 292 -3.90 13.35 3.23
N ALA A 293 -3.86 14.68 3.17
CA ALA A 293 -4.34 15.42 2.00
C ALA A 293 -3.55 15.04 0.72
N PHE A 294 -2.24 14.84 0.87
CA PHE A 294 -1.38 14.40 -0.21
C PHE A 294 -1.63 12.93 -0.58
N ALA A 295 -1.80 12.03 0.39
CA ALA A 295 -2.19 10.63 0.19
C ALA A 295 -3.52 10.53 -0.57
N LYS A 296 -4.53 11.35 -0.22
CA LYS A 296 -5.80 11.46 -0.98
C LYS A 296 -5.57 11.88 -2.42
N LYS A 297 -4.63 12.80 -2.67
CA LYS A 297 -4.29 13.23 -4.03
C LYS A 297 -3.59 12.12 -4.83
N ILE A 298 -2.68 11.39 -4.21
CA ILE A 298 -2.02 10.21 -4.81
C ILE A 298 -3.06 9.13 -5.10
N LYS A 299 -3.93 8.79 -4.14
CA LYS A 299 -5.00 7.82 -4.33
C LYS A 299 -5.93 8.20 -5.47
N ARG A 300 -6.36 9.47 -5.55
CA ARG A 300 -7.16 9.96 -6.69
C ARG A 300 -6.41 9.87 -8.02
N ALA A 301 -5.10 10.11 -8.05
CA ALA A 301 -4.31 9.91 -9.26
C ALA A 301 -4.29 8.42 -9.66
N MET A 302 -4.07 7.53 -8.68
CA MET A 302 -4.15 6.08 -8.85
C MET A 302 -5.53 5.63 -9.34
N GLU A 303 -6.62 6.19 -8.82
CA GLU A 303 -8.00 5.91 -9.24
C GLU A 303 -8.38 6.54 -10.58
N LYS A 304 -7.83 7.71 -10.93
CA LYS A 304 -8.03 8.38 -12.23
C LYS A 304 -7.30 7.66 -13.36
N MET A 305 -6.15 7.08 -13.06
CA MET A 305 -5.56 6.05 -13.91
C MET A 305 -6.49 4.84 -14.01
N GLY A 306 -7.57 4.78 -13.23
CA GLY A 306 -8.62 3.78 -13.29
C GLY A 306 -8.19 2.43 -12.73
N PRO A 307 -9.11 1.47 -12.73
CA PRO A 307 -8.75 0.06 -12.77
C PRO A 307 -7.98 -0.32 -14.07
N LEU A 308 -7.49 0.62 -14.89
CA LEU A 308 -6.48 0.42 -15.94
C LEU A 308 -5.10 0.12 -15.33
N HIS A 309 -5.07 -0.73 -14.31
CA HIS A 309 -3.96 -1.64 -14.11
C HIS A 309 -3.95 -2.58 -15.31
N ILE A 310 -3.60 -2.05 -16.49
CA ILE A 310 -3.04 -2.83 -17.58
C ILE A 310 -1.76 -3.35 -16.96
N PRO A 311 -1.62 -4.64 -16.66
CA PRO A 311 -0.36 -5.10 -16.11
C PRO A 311 0.70 -4.79 -17.16
N HIS A 312 1.65 -3.94 -16.79
CA HIS A 312 2.61 -3.43 -17.74
C HIS A 312 3.42 -4.60 -18.28
N TYR A 313 3.34 -4.84 -19.58
CA TYR A 313 4.16 -5.87 -20.20
C TYR A 313 5.59 -5.34 -20.39
N ASP A 314 6.47 -5.69 -19.45
CA ASP A 314 7.91 -5.53 -19.63
C ASP A 314 8.50 -6.84 -20.21
N PRO A 315 8.96 -6.85 -21.48
CA PRO A 315 9.55 -8.04 -22.09
C PRO A 315 10.86 -8.50 -21.43
N LYS A 316 11.48 -7.68 -20.56
CA LYS A 316 12.70 -8.04 -19.80
C LYS A 316 12.40 -8.92 -18.59
N LEU A 317 11.16 -8.93 -18.11
CA LEU A 317 10.77 -9.77 -16.98
C LEU A 317 10.36 -11.16 -17.47
N PRO A 318 10.64 -12.24 -16.70
CA PRO A 318 10.06 -13.55 -16.99
C PRO A 318 8.52 -13.46 -16.96
N PRO A 319 7.78 -14.41 -17.56
CA PRO A 319 6.31 -14.50 -17.45
C PRO A 319 5.86 -15.28 -16.20
N VAL A 320 4.61 -15.05 -15.73
CA VAL A 320 4.00 -15.80 -14.60
C VAL A 320 3.72 -17.20 -15.06
N LEU A 321 3.16 -17.32 -16.27
CA LEU A 321 3.07 -18.56 -17.02
C LEU A 321 3.64 -18.32 -18.42
N ASP A 322 4.60 -19.13 -18.82
CA ASP A 322 5.05 -19.18 -20.21
C ASP A 322 4.06 -19.97 -21.10
N ILE A 323 4.33 -19.99 -22.40
CA ILE A 323 3.46 -20.64 -23.38
C ILE A 323 3.25 -22.13 -23.10
N ASN A 324 4.24 -22.85 -22.58
CA ASN A 324 4.13 -24.28 -22.30
C ASN A 324 3.28 -24.53 -21.06
N GLN A 325 3.44 -23.69 -20.02
CA GLN A 325 2.60 -23.74 -18.83
C GLN A 325 1.14 -23.41 -19.17
N ILE A 326 0.91 -22.42 -20.05
CA ILE A 326 -0.42 -22.11 -20.59
C ILE A 326 -1.00 -23.33 -21.33
N SER A 327 -0.21 -24.02 -22.16
CA SER A 327 -0.63 -25.24 -22.87
C SER A 327 -1.04 -26.38 -21.92
N ASN A 328 -0.44 -26.45 -20.73
CA ASN A 328 -0.77 -27.48 -19.74
C ASN A 328 -2.11 -27.20 -19.06
N ILE A 329 -2.47 -25.91 -18.90
CA ILE A 329 -3.71 -25.49 -18.24
C ILE A 329 -4.87 -25.44 -19.24
N LEU A 330 -4.66 -24.82 -20.41
CA LEU A 330 -5.68 -24.68 -21.44
C LEU A 330 -5.63 -25.84 -22.44
N PRO A 331 -6.78 -26.33 -22.94
CA PRO A 331 -6.81 -27.39 -23.94
C PRO A 331 -6.44 -26.92 -25.35
N HIS A 332 -6.40 -25.61 -25.60
CA HIS A 332 -6.13 -25.02 -26.91
C HIS A 332 -4.73 -25.36 -27.40
N ARG A 333 -4.57 -25.60 -28.71
CA ARG A 333 -3.29 -25.84 -29.37
C ARG A 333 -3.22 -25.02 -30.65
N TYR A 334 -2.03 -24.81 -31.21
CA TYR A 334 -1.86 -24.16 -32.50
C TYR A 334 -2.82 -24.77 -33.55
N PRO A 335 -3.52 -23.95 -34.36
CA PRO A 335 -3.41 -22.49 -34.48
C PRO A 335 -4.29 -21.67 -33.53
N PHE A 336 -4.92 -22.29 -32.54
CA PHE A 336 -5.95 -21.67 -31.70
C PHE A 336 -5.52 -21.37 -30.26
N GLN A 337 -4.30 -21.75 -29.86
CA GLN A 337 -3.69 -21.21 -28.63
C GLN A 337 -3.12 -19.84 -28.94
N LEU A 338 -3.81 -18.79 -28.50
CA LEU A 338 -3.53 -17.42 -28.94
C LEU A 338 -2.60 -16.66 -28.00
N LEU A 339 -2.50 -17.08 -26.73
CA LEU A 339 -1.70 -16.42 -25.70
C LEU A 339 -0.26 -16.91 -25.70
N ASP A 340 0.67 -15.96 -25.55
CA ASP A 340 2.10 -16.25 -25.44
C ASP A 340 2.56 -16.32 -23.98
N LYS A 341 2.00 -15.44 -23.12
CA LYS A 341 2.44 -15.29 -21.72
C LYS A 341 1.27 -14.86 -20.84
N ILE A 342 1.28 -15.28 -19.58
CA ILE A 342 0.55 -14.62 -18.50
C ILE A 342 1.55 -13.77 -17.72
N ILE A 343 1.23 -12.51 -17.49
CA ILE A 343 2.13 -11.54 -16.84
C ILE A 343 1.64 -11.12 -15.46
N TYR A 344 0.38 -11.42 -15.14
CA TYR A 344 -0.25 -11.16 -13.86
C TYR A 344 -1.34 -12.19 -13.60
N LEU A 345 -1.45 -12.68 -12.37
CA LEU A 345 -2.51 -13.59 -11.94
C LEU A 345 -2.69 -13.45 -10.41
N ASP A 346 -3.91 -13.17 -9.98
CA ASP A 346 -4.37 -13.28 -8.59
C ASP A 346 -5.75 -13.97 -8.54
N GLU A 347 -6.43 -13.96 -7.39
CA GLU A 347 -7.73 -14.63 -7.19
C GLU A 347 -8.89 -14.06 -8.03
N THR A 348 -8.77 -12.82 -8.49
CA THR A 348 -9.85 -12.07 -9.14
C THR A 348 -9.48 -11.47 -10.49
N VAL A 349 -8.18 -11.35 -10.80
CA VAL A 349 -7.65 -10.66 -11.96
C VAL A 349 -6.52 -11.46 -12.61
N VAL A 350 -6.50 -11.47 -13.94
CA VAL A 350 -5.43 -12.05 -14.75
C VAL A 350 -5.07 -11.11 -15.90
N ALA A 351 -3.81 -11.10 -16.31
CA ALA A 351 -3.42 -10.50 -17.58
C ALA A 351 -2.53 -11.38 -18.42
N GLY A 352 -2.88 -11.43 -19.70
CA GLY A 352 -2.21 -12.22 -20.74
C GLY A 352 -1.66 -11.33 -21.84
N VAL A 353 -0.66 -11.83 -22.54
CA VAL A 353 -0.01 -11.16 -23.66
C VAL A 353 -0.16 -12.00 -24.91
N LYS A 354 -0.49 -11.33 -26.01
CA LYS A 354 -0.43 -11.85 -27.38
C LYS A 354 0.36 -10.90 -28.27
N ASN A 355 1.40 -11.41 -28.88
CA ASN A 355 2.12 -10.73 -29.95
C ASN A 355 1.43 -11.05 -31.27
N VAL A 356 1.11 -10.01 -32.06
CA VAL A 356 0.40 -10.18 -33.33
C VAL A 356 1.43 -10.19 -34.45
N THR A 357 1.63 -11.35 -35.08
CA THR A 357 2.61 -11.49 -36.17
C THR A 357 1.93 -11.61 -37.53
N ILE A 358 2.52 -11.03 -38.58
CA ILE A 358 2.02 -11.13 -39.95
C ILE A 358 1.91 -12.60 -40.43
N ASN A 359 2.68 -13.50 -39.81
CA ASN A 359 2.70 -14.92 -40.12
C ASN A 359 1.49 -15.71 -39.58
N GLU A 360 0.55 -15.06 -38.86
CA GLU A 360 -0.64 -15.77 -38.37
C GLU A 360 -1.57 -16.17 -39.53
N PRO A 361 -2.10 -17.42 -39.54
CA PRO A 361 -2.76 -18.00 -40.70
C PRO A 361 -4.01 -17.25 -41.15
N PHE A 362 -4.68 -16.53 -40.24
CA PHE A 362 -5.87 -15.77 -40.57
C PHE A 362 -5.57 -14.53 -41.43
N PHE A 363 -4.35 -13.98 -41.43
CA PHE A 363 -4.02 -12.82 -42.28
C PHE A 363 -3.98 -13.16 -43.78
N LEU A 364 -3.88 -14.44 -44.14
CA LEU A 364 -3.93 -14.88 -45.54
C LEU A 364 -5.30 -14.62 -46.18
N GLY A 365 -6.38 -14.72 -45.41
CA GLY A 365 -7.76 -14.57 -45.89
C GLY A 365 -8.53 -13.39 -45.30
N HIS A 366 -8.11 -12.88 -44.13
CA HIS A 366 -8.78 -11.79 -43.45
C HIS A 366 -8.27 -10.43 -43.97
N PHE A 367 -8.90 -9.97 -45.05
CA PHE A 367 -8.61 -8.76 -45.82
C PHE A 367 -7.20 -8.73 -46.48
N PRO A 368 -7.03 -9.41 -47.64
CA PRO A 368 -5.79 -9.35 -48.41
C PRO A 368 -5.38 -7.90 -48.73
N GLY A 369 -4.13 -7.55 -48.43
CA GLY A 369 -3.59 -6.18 -48.63
C GLY A 369 -3.93 -5.17 -47.52
N ASN A 370 -4.75 -5.56 -46.53
CA ASN A 370 -5.08 -4.73 -45.37
C ASN A 370 -5.18 -5.59 -44.09
N PRO A 371 -4.04 -6.08 -43.57
CA PRO A 371 -4.04 -7.07 -42.49
C PRO A 371 -4.54 -6.46 -41.18
N VAL A 372 -5.68 -6.95 -40.70
CA VAL A 372 -6.28 -6.58 -39.41
C VAL A 372 -6.58 -7.86 -38.62
N MET A 373 -6.25 -7.92 -37.32
CA MET A 373 -6.58 -9.09 -36.52
C MET A 373 -8.11 -9.21 -36.34
N PRO A 374 -8.74 -10.35 -36.68
CA PRO A 374 -10.17 -10.53 -36.53
C PRO A 374 -10.64 -10.25 -35.09
N GLY A 375 -11.69 -9.43 -34.93
CA GLY A 375 -12.22 -9.09 -33.62
C GLY A 375 -12.63 -10.31 -32.80
N VAL A 376 -13.19 -11.33 -33.45
CA VAL A 376 -13.55 -12.60 -32.80
C VAL A 376 -12.34 -13.33 -32.20
N LEU A 377 -11.15 -13.22 -32.81
CA LEU A 377 -9.92 -13.81 -32.26
C LEU A 377 -9.36 -12.98 -31.11
N GLN A 378 -9.62 -11.66 -31.08
CA GLN A 378 -9.29 -10.83 -29.92
C GLN A 378 -10.15 -11.24 -28.72
N VAL A 379 -11.46 -11.48 -28.95
CA VAL A 379 -12.38 -11.97 -27.91
C VAL A 379 -12.02 -13.40 -27.47
N GLU A 380 -11.63 -14.27 -28.39
CA GLU A 380 -11.16 -15.62 -28.06
C GLU A 380 -9.89 -15.59 -27.18
N ALA A 381 -8.89 -14.78 -27.55
CA ALA A 381 -7.68 -14.62 -26.74
C ALA A 381 -7.98 -14.02 -25.35
N MET A 382 -8.95 -13.11 -25.28
CA MET A 382 -9.47 -12.56 -24.02
C MET A 382 -10.15 -13.66 -23.18
N ALA A 383 -10.96 -14.53 -23.80
CA ALA A 383 -11.59 -15.66 -23.14
C ALA A 383 -10.57 -16.69 -22.65
N GLN A 384 -9.52 -16.99 -23.42
CA GLN A 384 -8.40 -17.82 -22.97
C GLN A 384 -7.68 -17.20 -21.76
N THR A 385 -7.53 -15.88 -21.75
CA THR A 385 -6.90 -15.16 -20.63
C THR A 385 -7.74 -15.34 -19.37
N GLY A 386 -9.05 -15.10 -19.46
CA GLY A 386 -9.99 -15.37 -18.38
C GLY A 386 -10.08 -16.85 -17.97
N GLY A 387 -9.93 -17.77 -18.92
CA GLY A 387 -9.89 -19.21 -18.68
C GLY A 387 -8.75 -19.62 -17.74
N ILE A 388 -7.58 -19.00 -17.86
CA ILE A 388 -6.47 -19.20 -16.91
C ILE A 388 -6.87 -18.82 -15.49
N LEU A 389 -7.48 -17.66 -15.31
CA LEU A 389 -7.94 -17.20 -13.99
C LEU A 389 -8.91 -18.20 -13.37
N VAL A 390 -9.92 -18.58 -14.15
CA VAL A 390 -10.96 -19.48 -13.68
C VAL A 390 -10.41 -20.86 -13.34
N LEU A 391 -9.55 -21.43 -14.18
CA LEU A 391 -8.94 -22.74 -13.95
C LEU A 391 -7.91 -22.71 -12.81
N SER A 392 -7.31 -21.55 -12.50
CA SER A 392 -6.43 -21.43 -11.34
C SER A 392 -7.16 -21.55 -9.99
N THR A 393 -8.50 -21.52 -9.99
CA THR A 393 -9.33 -21.65 -8.78
C THR A 393 -9.78 -23.08 -8.46
N VAL A 394 -9.42 -24.07 -9.30
CA VAL A 394 -9.82 -25.47 -9.12
C VAL A 394 -8.60 -26.39 -9.05
N ASP A 395 -8.72 -27.48 -8.31
CA ASP A 395 -7.72 -28.55 -8.32
C ASP A 395 -7.74 -29.30 -9.65
N ASP A 396 -6.58 -29.71 -10.15
CA ASP A 396 -6.41 -30.45 -11.43
C ASP A 396 -7.10 -29.74 -12.63
N PRO A 397 -6.66 -28.52 -13.01
CA PRO A 397 -7.31 -27.70 -14.03
C PRO A 397 -7.48 -28.42 -15.39
N GLU A 398 -6.59 -29.35 -15.71
CA GLU A 398 -6.63 -30.15 -16.93
C GLU A 398 -7.86 -31.05 -17.03
N LYS A 399 -8.58 -31.28 -15.92
CA LYS A 399 -9.80 -32.10 -15.85
C LYS A 399 -11.08 -31.30 -16.09
N TYR A 400 -10.99 -30.03 -16.49
CA TYR A 400 -12.15 -29.17 -16.73
C TYR A 400 -12.18 -28.62 -18.17
N TRP A 401 -13.39 -28.38 -18.64
CA TRP A 401 -13.71 -27.59 -19.82
C TRP A 401 -14.22 -26.22 -19.38
N THR A 402 -13.81 -25.17 -20.08
CA THR A 402 -14.36 -23.82 -19.93
C THR A 402 -15.22 -23.50 -21.14
N TYR A 403 -16.53 -23.69 -21.03
CA TYR A 403 -17.47 -23.39 -22.10
C TYR A 403 -17.90 -21.93 -22.06
N PHE A 404 -17.76 -21.25 -23.19
CA PHE A 404 -18.15 -19.86 -23.34
C PHE A 404 -19.67 -19.75 -23.52
N LEU A 405 -20.34 -19.05 -22.61
CA LEU A 405 -21.82 -18.99 -22.57
C LEU A 405 -22.38 -17.71 -23.18
N SER A 406 -21.78 -16.56 -22.88
CA SER A 406 -22.29 -15.28 -23.38
C SER A 406 -21.20 -14.21 -23.50
N ILE A 407 -21.44 -13.27 -24.42
CA ILE A 407 -20.70 -12.03 -24.57
C ILE A 407 -21.72 -10.88 -24.47
N GLU A 408 -21.45 -9.92 -23.60
CA GLU A 408 -22.23 -8.71 -23.40
C GLU A 408 -21.34 -7.48 -23.60
N SER A 409 -21.91 -6.37 -24.06
CA SER A 409 -21.23 -5.06 -24.15
C SER A 409 -19.88 -5.08 -24.91
N CYS A 410 -19.70 -5.98 -25.87
CA CYS A 410 -18.47 -6.08 -26.64
C CYS A 410 -18.29 -4.87 -27.56
N LYS A 411 -17.13 -4.22 -27.49
CA LYS A 411 -16.79 -3.07 -28.33
C LYS A 411 -15.38 -3.21 -28.88
N PHE A 412 -15.25 -3.06 -30.19
CA PHE A 412 -13.96 -2.89 -30.88
C PHE A 412 -13.74 -1.40 -31.12
N ARG A 413 -12.69 -0.86 -30.50
CA ARG A 413 -12.43 0.60 -30.46
C ARG A 413 -11.37 1.03 -31.45
N LYS A 414 -10.37 0.17 -31.71
CA LYS A 414 -9.27 0.44 -32.63
C LYS A 414 -8.86 -0.85 -33.34
N MET A 415 -8.36 -0.72 -34.56
CA MET A 415 -7.76 -1.85 -35.29
C MET A 415 -6.51 -2.34 -34.56
N VAL A 416 -6.32 -3.66 -34.56
CA VAL A 416 -5.11 -4.33 -34.12
C VAL A 416 -4.41 -4.86 -35.36
N LEU A 417 -3.13 -4.53 -35.50
CA LEU A 417 -2.35 -4.76 -36.70
C LEU A 417 -1.17 -5.70 -36.42
N PRO A 418 -0.62 -6.36 -37.45
CA PRO A 418 0.67 -7.04 -37.33
C PRO A 418 1.75 -6.11 -36.75
N GLY A 419 2.51 -6.61 -35.78
CA GLY A 419 3.51 -5.87 -35.02
C GLY A 419 3.01 -5.35 -33.67
N ASP A 420 1.69 -5.30 -33.45
CA ASP A 420 1.14 -4.91 -32.15
C ASP A 420 1.40 -5.98 -31.08
N THR A 421 1.53 -5.52 -29.84
CA THR A 421 1.45 -6.37 -28.65
C THR A 421 0.13 -6.09 -27.93
N LEU A 422 -0.73 -7.10 -27.88
CA LEU A 422 -1.97 -7.06 -27.12
C LEU A 422 -1.72 -7.49 -25.68
N VAL A 423 -2.13 -6.65 -24.75
CA VAL A 423 -2.23 -6.98 -23.33
C VAL A 423 -3.71 -7.10 -22.96
N PHE A 424 -4.13 -8.30 -22.57
CA PHE A 424 -5.47 -8.57 -22.07
C PHE A 424 -5.48 -8.46 -20.55
N LYS A 425 -6.54 -7.87 -19.99
CA LYS A 425 -6.85 -7.89 -18.56
C LYS A 425 -8.26 -8.47 -18.40
N CYS A 426 -8.41 -9.53 -17.62
CA CYS A 426 -9.71 -10.08 -17.25
C CYS A 426 -9.89 -10.02 -15.73
N GLU A 427 -11.06 -9.56 -15.29
CA GLU A 427 -11.41 -9.36 -13.89
C GLU A 427 -12.78 -9.97 -13.60
N LEU A 428 -12.88 -10.80 -12.54
CA LEU A 428 -14.14 -11.38 -12.09
C LEU A 428 -15.07 -10.27 -11.57
N LEU A 429 -16.30 -10.24 -12.10
CA LEU A 429 -17.32 -9.29 -11.65
C LEU A 429 -18.05 -9.76 -10.39
N ALA A 430 -17.95 -11.05 -10.06
CA ALA A 430 -18.49 -11.67 -8.87
C ALA A 430 -17.73 -12.98 -8.58
N PRO A 431 -17.76 -13.48 -7.33
CA PRO A 431 -17.24 -14.80 -7.00
C PRO A 431 -17.87 -15.90 -7.87
N ILE A 432 -17.08 -16.88 -8.27
CA ILE A 432 -17.55 -18.03 -9.07
C ILE A 432 -18.59 -18.80 -8.27
N ARG A 433 -19.78 -19.00 -8.84
CA ARG A 433 -20.87 -19.73 -8.19
C ARG A 433 -21.43 -20.79 -9.12
N ARG A 434 -21.58 -22.02 -8.62
CA ARG A 434 -22.09 -23.17 -9.38
C ARG A 434 -21.35 -23.38 -10.71
N GLY A 435 -20.03 -23.18 -10.70
CA GLY A 435 -19.19 -23.31 -11.90
C GLY A 435 -19.41 -22.22 -12.95
N ILE A 436 -20.09 -21.11 -12.63
CA ILE A 436 -20.26 -19.98 -13.56
C ILE A 436 -19.33 -18.85 -13.16
N ALA A 437 -18.54 -18.39 -14.12
CA ALA A 437 -17.67 -17.23 -14.00
C ALA A 437 -18.16 -16.12 -14.92
N LYS A 438 -18.36 -14.91 -14.38
CA LYS A 438 -18.67 -13.70 -15.15
C LYS A 438 -17.54 -12.70 -14.95
N MET A 439 -16.97 -12.22 -16.05
CA MET A 439 -15.77 -11.39 -16.03
C MET A 439 -15.86 -10.23 -17.01
N LYS A 440 -15.21 -9.12 -16.67
CA LYS A 440 -14.94 -8.02 -17.60
C LYS A 440 -13.55 -8.26 -18.19
N GLY A 441 -13.48 -8.29 -19.52
CA GLY A 441 -12.24 -8.38 -20.27
C GLY A 441 -11.98 -7.08 -21.03
N GLU A 442 -10.72 -6.65 -21.01
CA GLU A 442 -10.22 -5.46 -21.69
C GLU A 442 -8.92 -5.83 -22.42
N ALA A 443 -8.70 -5.29 -23.62
CA ALA A 443 -7.50 -5.52 -24.41
C ALA A 443 -6.87 -4.19 -24.82
N PHE A 444 -5.55 -4.10 -24.72
CA PHE A 444 -4.78 -2.87 -24.91
C PHE A 444 -3.62 -3.07 -25.88
N VAL A 445 -3.35 -2.04 -26.68
CA VAL A 445 -2.08 -1.87 -27.40
C VAL A 445 -1.39 -0.63 -26.85
N GLY A 446 -0.26 -0.83 -26.17
CA GLY A 446 0.32 0.20 -25.30
C GLY A 446 -0.70 0.64 -24.24
N ASN A 447 -0.97 1.95 -24.17
CA ASN A 447 -1.96 2.52 -23.25
C ASN A 447 -3.36 2.70 -23.89
N THR A 448 -3.58 2.20 -25.12
CA THR A 448 -4.83 2.39 -25.85
C THR A 448 -5.74 1.18 -25.69
N LEU A 449 -6.95 1.37 -25.15
CA LEU A 449 -7.99 0.33 -25.14
C LEU A 449 -8.48 0.06 -26.57
N VAL A 450 -8.29 -1.17 -27.05
CA VAL A 450 -8.64 -1.58 -28.42
C VAL A 450 -9.86 -2.49 -28.48
N CYS A 451 -10.11 -3.29 -27.45
CA CYS A 451 -11.29 -4.17 -27.34
C CYS A 451 -11.72 -4.30 -25.88
N GLU A 452 -13.03 -4.40 -25.63
CA GLU A 452 -13.57 -4.74 -24.30
C GLU A 452 -14.81 -5.62 -24.47
N ALA A 453 -15.08 -6.47 -23.48
CA ALA A 453 -16.30 -7.28 -23.41
C ALA A 453 -16.60 -7.69 -21.96
N VAL A 454 -17.86 -8.00 -21.68
CA VAL A 454 -18.25 -8.76 -20.49
C VAL A 454 -18.55 -10.18 -20.95
N MET A 455 -17.88 -11.15 -20.36
CA MET A 455 -17.90 -12.55 -20.79
C MET A 455 -18.40 -13.45 -19.67
N THR A 456 -19.20 -14.45 -20.01
CA THR A 456 -19.65 -15.49 -19.08
C THR A 456 -19.18 -16.85 -19.55
N ALA A 457 -18.61 -17.65 -18.66
CA ALA A 457 -18.17 -19.01 -18.94
C ALA A 457 -18.69 -19.99 -17.87
N SER A 458 -18.85 -21.25 -18.28
CA SER A 458 -19.14 -22.38 -17.40
C SER A 458 -17.96 -23.33 -17.33
N ILE A 459 -17.62 -23.72 -16.11
CA ILE A 459 -16.58 -24.70 -15.80
C ILE A 459 -17.27 -26.05 -15.63
N VAL A 460 -16.95 -26.99 -16.50
CA VAL A 460 -17.57 -28.31 -16.54
C VAL A 460 -16.48 -29.35 -16.42
N ARG A 461 -16.60 -30.29 -15.47
CA ARG A 461 -15.64 -31.38 -15.34
C ARG A 461 -15.71 -32.29 -16.56
N LYS A 462 -14.57 -32.73 -17.07
CA LYS A 462 -14.48 -33.75 -18.12
C LYS A 462 -15.07 -35.04 -17.56
N GLU A 463 -16.07 -35.59 -18.25
CA GLU A 463 -16.51 -36.96 -17.99
C GLU A 463 -15.35 -37.89 -18.39
N LEU A 464 -14.96 -38.79 -17.48
CA LEU A 464 -13.86 -39.74 -17.66
C LEU A 464 -14.23 -40.85 -18.63
#